data_AF-A0A2Z5R1K1-F1
#
_entry.id   AF-A0A2Z5R1K1-F1
#
_cell.length_a   1.000
_cell.length_b   1.000
_cell.length_c   1.000
_cell.angle_alpha   90.00
_cell.angle_beta   90.00
_cell.angle_gamma   90.00
#
_symmetry.space_group_name_H-M   'P 1'
#
loop_
_entity.id
_entity.type
_entity.pdbx_description
1 polymer ?
#
loop_
_entity_poly.entity_id
_entity_poly.type
_entity_poly.pdbx_seq_one_letter_code
_entity_poly.pdbx_strand_id
1 'polypeptide(L)'
;MNELIWAYDYGAKSTKRWPTKHDNILMYVKDPQKYYFNADTVDREPYMAPGLVTEEKAARGKLPTDVWWHTIVSPTGKEKPATPRRNRWGC
;
A
#
# COMPACT_ATOMS: atom_id res chain seq x y z
N MET A 1 -11.74 -4.63 -10.21
CA MET A 1 -10.85 -5.77 -9.90
C MET A 1 -9.46 -5.21 -9.95
N ASN A 2 -8.72 -5.29 -8.85
CA ASN A 2 -7.44 -4.61 -8.71
C ASN A 2 -6.41 -5.59 -8.15
N GLU A 3 -5.20 -5.51 -8.67
CA GLU A 3 -4.01 -6.12 -8.07
C GLU A 3 -3.24 -5.00 -7.37
N LEU A 4 -3.11 -5.13 -6.05
CA LEU A 4 -2.38 -4.18 -5.22
C LEU A 4 -0.96 -4.71 -5.04
N ILE A 5 0.03 -3.86 -5.32
CA ILE A 5 1.45 -4.18 -5.12
C ILE A 5 1.91 -3.50 -3.83
N TRP A 6 2.21 -4.30 -2.82
CA TRP A 6 2.83 -3.81 -1.60
C TRP A 6 4.34 -3.91 -1.72
N ALA A 7 5.01 -2.77 -1.90
CA ALA A 7 6.46 -2.68 -1.99
C ALA A 7 7.09 -2.34 -0.62
N TYR A 8 8.21 -3.00 -0.31
CA TYR A 8 8.96 -2.81 0.93
C TYR A 8 10.47 -2.94 0.71
N ASP A 9 11.26 -2.20 1.49
CA ASP A 9 12.71 -2.12 1.26
C ASP A 9 13.54 -3.24 1.90
N TYR A 10 12.95 -4.01 2.80
CA TYR A 10 13.64 -5.03 3.56
C TYR A 10 13.42 -6.43 2.98
N GLY A 11 14.49 -7.16 2.65
CA GLY A 11 14.36 -8.48 2.07
C GLY A 11 15.70 -9.11 1.68
N ALA A 12 15.64 -10.35 1.22
CA ALA A 12 16.83 -11.11 0.79
C ALA A 12 17.51 -10.45 -0.41
N LYS A 13 18.83 -10.29 -0.35
CA LYS A 13 19.66 -9.82 -1.47
C LYS A 13 20.01 -11.02 -2.37
N SER A 14 19.37 -11.12 -3.53
CA SER A 14 19.75 -12.11 -4.55
C SER A 14 20.76 -11.50 -5.52
N THR A 15 21.76 -12.29 -5.93
CA THR A 15 22.74 -11.92 -6.96
C THR A 15 22.42 -12.52 -8.33
N LYS A 16 21.44 -13.44 -8.40
CA LYS A 16 21.09 -14.20 -9.61
C LYS A 16 19.82 -13.69 -10.30
N ARG A 17 19.01 -12.89 -9.62
CA ARG A 17 17.77 -12.29 -10.11
C ARG A 17 17.41 -11.06 -9.30
N TRP A 18 16.46 -10.28 -9.82
CA TRP A 18 15.88 -9.17 -9.07
C TRP A 18 15.31 -9.67 -7.72
N PRO A 19 15.72 -9.09 -6.58
CA PRO A 19 15.22 -9.49 -5.27
C PRO A 19 13.73 -9.15 -5.17
N THR A 20 12.94 -10.10 -4.68
CA THR A 20 11.50 -9.93 -4.45
C THR A 20 11.28 -9.02 -3.26
N LYS A 21 10.96 -7.77 -3.55
CA LYS A 21 10.70 -6.68 -2.61
C LYS A 21 9.23 -6.25 -2.56
N HIS A 22 8.34 -7.11 -3.03
CA HIS A 22 6.92 -6.83 -3.03
C HIS A 22 6.09 -8.10 -2.81
N ASP A 23 4.90 -7.91 -2.28
CA ASP A 23 3.83 -8.90 -2.24
C ASP A 23 2.61 -8.40 -3.04
N ASN A 24 1.89 -9.33 -3.65
CA ASN A 24 0.68 -9.02 -4.43
C ASN A 24 -0.56 -9.33 -3.59
N ILE A 25 -1.47 -8.36 -3.51
CA ILE A 25 -2.76 -8.50 -2.86
C ILE A 25 -3.83 -8.46 -3.95
N LEU A 26 -4.53 -9.56 -4.10
CA LEU A 26 -5.54 -9.70 -5.15
C LEU A 26 -6.91 -9.30 -4.61
N MET A 27 -7.47 -8.20 -5.12
CA MET A 27 -8.79 -7.70 -4.72
C MET A 27 -9.86 -8.17 -5.71
N TYR A 28 -10.65 -9.15 -5.26
CA TYR A 28 -11.79 -9.69 -5.99
C TYR A 28 -13.10 -9.12 -5.48
N VAL A 29 -14.02 -8.85 -6.39
CA VAL A 29 -15.41 -8.48 -6.08
C VAL A 29 -16.34 -9.50 -6.72
N LYS A 30 -17.36 -9.90 -5.97
CA LYS A 30 -18.33 -10.92 -6.41
C LYS A 30 -19.20 -10.41 -7.55
N ASP A 31 -19.64 -9.15 -7.48
CA ASP A 31 -20.40 -8.48 -8.52
C ASP A 31 -19.71 -7.14 -8.84
N PRO A 32 -19.13 -6.99 -10.05
CA PRO A 32 -18.44 -5.76 -10.43
C PRO A 32 -19.39 -4.57 -10.63
N GLN A 33 -20.71 -4.80 -10.74
CA GLN A 33 -21.73 -3.75 -10.87
C GLN A 33 -22.30 -3.31 -9.52
N LYS A 34 -22.14 -4.12 -8.47
CA LYS A 34 -22.71 -3.89 -7.13
C LYS A 34 -21.68 -4.07 -6.02
N TYR A 35 -20.54 -3.40 -6.15
CA TYR A 35 -19.55 -3.37 -5.08
C TYR A 35 -19.48 -1.98 -4.45
N TYR A 36 -19.22 -1.95 -3.14
CA TYR A 36 -19.00 -0.72 -2.40
C TYR A 36 -17.52 -0.37 -2.45
N PHE A 37 -17.21 0.84 -2.93
CA PHE A 37 -15.86 1.39 -2.97
C PHE A 37 -15.89 2.78 -2.35
N ASN A 38 -15.11 2.98 -1.30
CA ASN A 38 -15.00 4.27 -0.62
C ASN A 38 -13.54 4.75 -0.67
N ALA A 39 -13.30 5.78 -1.49
CA ALA A 39 -12.00 6.40 -1.64
C ALA A 39 -11.79 7.60 -0.68
N ASP A 40 -12.82 8.03 0.04
CA ASP A 40 -12.79 9.22 0.88
C ASP A 40 -12.32 8.94 2.30
N THR A 41 -12.46 7.70 2.78
CA THR A 41 -11.98 7.27 4.10
C THR A 41 -10.55 6.76 4.09
N VAL A 42 -9.91 6.69 2.92
CA VAL A 42 -8.51 6.23 2.82
C VAL A 42 -7.59 7.39 3.11
N ASP A 43 -6.58 7.19 3.96
CA ASP A 43 -5.56 8.19 4.23
C ASP A 43 -4.87 8.63 2.93
N ARG A 44 -4.80 9.94 2.72
CA ARG A 44 -4.26 10.56 1.51
C ARG A 44 -3.00 11.33 1.85
N GLU A 45 -1.94 11.07 1.11
CA GLU A 45 -0.70 11.83 1.21
C GLU A 45 -0.81 13.16 0.43
N PRO A 46 -0.17 14.24 0.89
CA PRO A 46 -0.08 15.49 0.14
C PRO A 46 0.56 15.28 -1.24
N TYR A 47 0.18 16.10 -2.22
CA TYR A 47 0.86 16.10 -3.50
C TYR A 47 2.31 16.58 -3.35
N MET A 48 3.27 15.81 -3.87
CA MET A 48 4.69 16.18 -3.89
C MET A 48 4.98 17.42 -4.75
N ALA A 49 4.13 17.70 -5.74
CA ALA A 49 4.21 18.89 -6.58
C ALA A 49 2.80 19.53 -6.68
N PRO A 50 2.39 20.32 -5.67
CA PRO A 50 1.03 20.86 -5.59
C PRO A 50 0.72 21.87 -6.71
N GLY A 51 1.74 22.53 -7.30
CA GLY A 51 1.55 23.49 -8.39
C GLY A 51 1.16 22.88 -9.75
N LEU A 52 1.13 21.55 -9.87
CA LEU A 52 0.70 20.84 -11.09
C LEU A 52 -0.74 20.33 -11.02
N VAL A 53 -1.44 20.60 -9.91
CA VAL A 53 -2.82 20.16 -9.68
C VAL A 53 -3.67 21.35 -9.26
N THR A 54 -4.98 21.26 -9.46
CA THR A 54 -5.92 22.29 -9.00
C THR A 54 -5.89 22.38 -7.47
N GLU A 55 -6.14 23.57 -6.91
CA GLU A 55 -6.13 23.79 -5.45
C GLU A 55 -7.07 22.86 -4.70
N GLU A 56 -8.26 22.58 -5.26
CA GLU A 56 -9.22 21.63 -4.70
C GLU A 56 -8.65 20.20 -4.64
N LYS A 57 -7.84 19.81 -5.62
CA LYS A 57 -7.21 18.48 -5.67
C LYS A 57 -6.01 18.41 -4.74
N ALA A 58 -5.24 19.50 -4.62
CA ALA A 58 -4.16 19.61 -3.64
C ALA A 58 -4.69 19.50 -2.21
N ALA A 59 -5.79 20.19 -1.89
CA ALA A 59 -6.43 20.18 -0.57
C ALA A 59 -6.99 18.80 -0.20
N ARG A 60 -7.48 18.03 -1.18
CA ARG A 60 -7.98 16.67 -0.98
C ARG A 60 -6.87 15.62 -0.82
N GLY A 61 -5.62 15.95 -1.13
CA GLY A 61 -4.51 15.00 -1.15
C GLY A 61 -4.56 14.04 -2.35
N LYS A 62 -3.46 13.33 -2.55
CA LYS A 62 -3.29 12.35 -3.63
C LYS A 62 -4.10 11.10 -3.30
N LEU A 63 -4.96 10.69 -4.23
CA LEU A 63 -5.63 9.40 -4.13
C LEU A 63 -4.56 8.29 -4.16
N PRO A 64 -4.55 7.37 -3.19
CA PRO A 64 -3.61 6.26 -3.19
C PRO A 64 -3.80 5.40 -4.44
N THR A 65 -2.67 5.04 -5.05
CA THR A 65 -2.63 4.16 -6.23
C THR A 65 -2.69 2.71 -5.82
N ASP A 66 -2.72 1.79 -6.77
CA ASP A 66 -2.61 0.35 -6.54
C ASP A 66 -1.23 -0.11 -6.07
N VAL A 67 -0.21 0.76 -6.14
CA VAL A 67 1.13 0.52 -5.59
C VAL A 67 1.32 1.25 -4.27
N TRP A 68 1.56 0.52 -3.19
CA TRP A 68 1.74 1.05 -1.83
C TRP A 68 3.15 0.80 -1.33
N TRP A 69 3.73 1.81 -0.69
CA TRP A 69 5.06 1.75 -0.08
C TRP A 69 4.92 1.78 1.44
N HIS A 70 5.04 0.62 2.06
CA HIS A 70 5.07 0.51 3.52
C HIS A 70 6.18 -0.43 3.94
N THR A 71 7.01 0.00 4.88
CA THR A 71 8.08 -0.84 5.42
C THR A 71 7.48 -1.98 6.24
N ILE A 72 8.01 -3.18 6.06
CA ILE A 72 7.65 -4.31 6.92
C ILE A 72 8.12 -4.02 8.35
N VAL A 73 7.36 -4.51 9.33
CA VAL A 73 7.73 -4.40 10.75
C VAL A 73 9.08 -5.10 10.95
N SER A 74 10.05 -4.38 11.53
CA SER A 74 11.34 -4.97 11.88
C SER A 74 11.14 -6.20 12.76
N PRO A 75 11.89 -7.31 12.56
CA PRO A 75 11.83 -8.50 13.41
C PRO A 75 12.09 -8.24 14.91
N THR A 76 12.67 -7.08 15.25
CA THR A 76 12.97 -6.60 16.62
C THR A 76 12.03 -5.50 17.11
N GLY A 77 11.03 -5.10 16.33
CA GLY A 77 10.08 -4.05 16.70
C GLY A 77 9.19 -4.45 17.88
N LYS A 78 8.83 -3.48 18.72
CA LYS A 78 7.89 -3.65 19.86
C LYS A 78 6.49 -4.12 19.41
N GLU A 79 6.22 -4.07 18.12
CA GLU A 79 4.98 -4.52 17.48
C GLU A 79 5.01 -5.99 17.03
N LYS A 80 5.99 -6.79 17.45
CA LYS A 80 6.01 -8.21 17.09
C LYS A 80 4.93 -9.00 17.85
N PRO A 81 3.95 -9.63 17.17
CA PRO A 81 3.12 -10.65 17.80
C PRO A 81 3.91 -11.95 17.98
N ALA A 82 3.56 -12.75 19.00
CA ALA A 82 4.24 -14.00 19.32
C ALA A 82 4.21 -15.06 18.20
N THR A 83 3.41 -14.87 17.16
CA THR A 83 3.24 -15.80 16.04
C THR A 83 3.92 -15.25 14.78
N PRO A 84 4.72 -16.04 14.02
CA PRO A 84 5.61 -15.53 12.97
C PRO A 84 4.92 -14.95 11.72
N ARG A 85 3.59 -15.00 11.63
CA ARG A 85 2.84 -14.91 10.35
C ARG A 85 1.85 -13.75 10.23
N ARG A 86 1.89 -12.73 11.10
CA ARG A 86 0.85 -11.68 11.10
C ARG A 86 1.34 -10.34 10.56
N ASN A 87 0.99 -10.09 9.30
CA ASN A 87 1.09 -8.81 8.61
C ASN A 87 0.06 -7.87 9.29
N ARG A 88 0.51 -6.78 9.92
CA ARG A 88 -0.38 -5.74 10.43
C ARG A 88 -0.53 -4.67 9.37
N TRP A 89 -1.70 -4.62 8.76
CA TRP A 89 -2.16 -3.45 8.00
C TRP A 89 -2.67 -2.43 9.03
N GLY A 90 -1.92 -1.34 9.23
CA GLY A 90 -2.43 -0.16 9.93
C GLY A 90 -3.34 0.59 8.98
N CYS A 91 -4.59 0.78 9.38
CA CYS A 91 -5.58 1.60 8.70
C CYS A 91 -5.29 3.08 8.92
#